data_AF-A0A6P5Z5S6-F1
#
_entry.id   AF-A0A6P5Z5S6-F1
#
_cell.length_a   1.000
_cell.length_b   1.000
_cell.length_c   1.000
_cell.angle_alpha   90.00
_cell.angle_beta   90.00
_cell.angle_gamma   90.00
#
_symmetry.space_group_name_H-M   'P 1'
#
loop_
_entity.id
_entity.type
_entity.pdbx_description
1 polymer ?
#
loop_
_entity_poly.entity_id
_entity_poly.type
_entity_poly.pdbx_seq_one_letter_code
_entity_poly.pdbx_strand_id
1 'polypeptide(L)'
;MSSASNLEQLYLSENNLSGNIPDSISNVSKLRVLDLDRNSFYGLIPNTLGNLRFLEILNLPSNDLTTKISTHGWSFLYSLANCRYLRILDLSFNPLNGILPTSISNLSTSLQKLLVVDCKIRGSIPMEIGSLSNAILLDLSSNKLTGPIPTTIGRLKNLQLLNLSGNKLQGSIPHDLCGLEGLYELSLGANELDGPLPTCLCDLTSLRHLYLFSNKLYSQIPLTFWSLKDILEVDFSSNNLSGSLPLDIGNLKVLISLNLSRNLLSSDIPSTIGSLYDLQVLNLSRNRLQGPIPKSLGHLISLKSLDLSNNNLSGVIPKSLEKLYDLNYFNVSFNRLEGEIPSGGPFLNFTAKSFMKNYALCGSPRLQVSPCKNKIHPKLKKTALHALRYVLPTFASIIIVVAVIIVYKKGQRGNMNLAMVNDLIPLKKRRRISYNQLLQGTGGFSGNNLLGSGSFGSVYKGILSDGTEVAIKVFNLQIDEAFKSFDIECEVMSNILHRNLVKVITCCSTIDFQSHSA
;
A
#
# COMPACT_ATOMS: atom_id res chain seq x y z
N MET A 1 -15.53 27.55 -46.29
CA MET A 1 -16.47 27.85 -45.18
C MET A 1 -16.96 29.31 -45.13
N SER A 2 -16.57 30.20 -46.07
CA SER A 2 -17.08 31.59 -46.12
C SER A 2 -18.60 31.71 -46.38
N SER A 3 -19.27 30.63 -46.79
CA SER A 3 -20.72 30.58 -47.01
C SER A 3 -21.56 30.26 -45.76
N ALA A 4 -20.94 29.87 -44.64
CA ALA A 4 -21.62 29.44 -43.41
C ALA A 4 -21.66 30.55 -42.34
N SER A 5 -21.95 31.80 -42.72
CA SER A 5 -21.86 32.98 -41.84
C SER A 5 -22.85 32.98 -40.66
N ASN A 6 -23.86 32.11 -40.68
CA ASN A 6 -24.87 31.97 -39.63
C ASN A 6 -24.67 30.74 -38.74
N LEU A 7 -23.63 29.95 -38.95
CA LEU A 7 -23.39 28.76 -38.14
C LEU A 7 -22.97 29.17 -36.72
N GLU A 8 -23.73 28.73 -35.72
CA GLU A 8 -23.45 28.99 -34.30
C GLU A 8 -22.83 27.81 -33.58
N GLN A 9 -23.08 26.58 -34.03
CA GLN A 9 -22.61 25.37 -33.36
C GLN A 9 -22.12 24.38 -34.39
N LEU A 10 -20.93 23.83 -34.16
CA LEU A 10 -20.34 22.79 -35.00
C LEU A 10 -19.93 21.62 -34.10
N TYR A 11 -20.63 20.49 -34.26
CA TYR A 11 -20.33 19.23 -33.60
C TYR A 11 -19.84 18.22 -34.62
N LEU A 12 -18.59 17.80 -34.47
CA LEU A 12 -17.93 16.81 -35.32
C LEU A 12 -17.31 15.69 -34.48
N SER A 13 -17.74 15.52 -33.23
CA SER A 13 -17.17 14.55 -32.31
C SER A 13 -17.39 13.11 -32.76
N GLU A 14 -16.53 12.19 -32.29
CA GLU A 14 -16.63 10.74 -32.56
C GLU A 14 -16.64 10.38 -34.05
N ASN A 15 -15.69 10.95 -34.80
CA ASN A 15 -15.51 10.69 -36.23
C ASN A 15 -14.06 10.24 -36.51
N ASN A 16 -13.76 10.02 -37.80
CA ASN A 16 -12.41 9.70 -38.27
C ASN A 16 -11.82 10.86 -39.10
N LEU A 17 -12.17 12.11 -38.77
CA LEU A 17 -11.66 13.29 -39.45
C LEU A 17 -10.17 13.46 -39.13
N SER A 18 -9.39 13.87 -40.13
CA SER A 18 -7.94 14.03 -40.00
C SER A 18 -7.45 15.27 -40.74
N GLY A 19 -6.17 15.59 -40.54
CA GLY A 19 -5.56 16.82 -41.06
C GLY A 19 -5.42 17.88 -39.96
N ASN A 20 -4.99 19.07 -40.37
CA ASN A 20 -4.90 20.21 -39.48
C ASN A 20 -6.28 20.86 -39.29
N ILE A 21 -6.52 21.47 -38.11
CA ILE A 21 -7.65 22.39 -37.94
C ILE A 21 -7.41 23.60 -38.86
N PRO A 22 -8.30 23.86 -39.85
CA PRO A 22 -8.04 24.91 -40.83
C PRO A 22 -8.30 26.30 -40.25
N ASP A 23 -7.41 27.27 -40.49
CA ASP A 23 -7.58 28.68 -40.07
C ASP A 23 -8.93 29.28 -40.52
N SER A 24 -9.48 28.78 -41.63
CA SER A 24 -10.76 29.25 -42.17
C SER A 24 -11.96 28.99 -41.27
N ILE A 25 -11.86 28.11 -40.26
CA ILE A 25 -12.92 27.90 -39.26
C ILE A 25 -13.20 29.20 -38.50
N SER A 26 -12.17 30.02 -38.31
CA SER A 26 -12.24 31.31 -37.63
C SER A 26 -12.99 32.39 -38.40
N ASN A 27 -13.36 32.14 -39.67
CA ASN A 27 -14.22 33.02 -40.44
C ASN A 27 -15.71 32.85 -40.11
N VAL A 28 -16.08 31.80 -39.37
CA VAL A 28 -17.44 31.55 -38.90
C VAL A 28 -17.69 32.41 -37.66
N SER A 29 -17.83 33.72 -37.85
CA SER A 29 -17.76 34.71 -36.77
C SER A 29 -18.83 34.56 -35.69
N LYS A 30 -19.96 33.89 -35.98
CA LYS A 30 -21.05 33.61 -35.02
C LYS A 30 -20.89 32.31 -34.23
N LEU A 31 -19.81 31.56 -34.45
CA LEU A 31 -19.62 30.26 -33.80
C LEU A 31 -19.48 30.43 -32.27
N ARG A 32 -20.30 29.69 -31.54
CA ARG A 32 -20.40 29.59 -30.08
C ARG A 32 -19.87 28.25 -29.57
N VAL A 33 -20.07 27.18 -30.34
CA VAL A 33 -19.57 25.84 -29.99
C VAL A 33 -18.74 25.28 -31.13
N LEU A 34 -17.51 24.90 -30.82
CA LEU A 34 -16.65 24.09 -31.69
C LEU A 34 -16.28 22.81 -30.94
N ASP A 35 -16.85 21.69 -31.37
CA ASP A 35 -16.61 20.38 -30.80
C ASP A 35 -16.01 19.43 -31.83
N LEU A 36 -14.75 19.05 -31.60
CA LEU A 36 -13.93 18.19 -32.43
C LEU A 36 -13.43 16.94 -31.68
N ASP A 37 -14.04 16.58 -30.53
CA ASP A 37 -13.60 15.45 -29.70
C ASP A 37 -13.50 14.13 -30.49
N ARG A 38 -12.61 13.23 -30.08
CA ARG A 38 -12.49 11.84 -30.61
C ARG A 38 -12.42 11.81 -32.15
N ASN A 39 -11.34 12.38 -32.68
CA ASN A 39 -11.00 12.37 -34.10
C ASN A 39 -9.50 12.07 -34.29
N SER A 40 -8.96 12.32 -35.47
CA SER A 40 -7.53 12.19 -35.80
C SER A 40 -6.94 13.50 -36.31
N PHE A 41 -7.43 14.65 -35.80
CA PHE A 41 -6.83 15.95 -36.12
C PHE A 41 -5.42 16.04 -35.54
N TYR A 42 -4.49 16.62 -36.31
CA TYR A 42 -3.10 16.79 -35.90
C TYR A 42 -2.61 18.21 -36.21
N GLY A 43 -1.34 18.47 -35.92
CA GLY A 43 -0.72 19.77 -36.20
C GLY A 43 -1.02 20.80 -35.11
N LEU A 44 -0.87 22.08 -35.42
CA LEU A 44 -0.97 23.16 -34.43
C LEU A 44 -2.42 23.55 -34.17
N ILE A 45 -2.77 23.79 -32.90
CA ILE A 45 -3.99 24.55 -32.57
C ILE A 45 -3.84 25.97 -33.13
N PRO A 46 -4.74 26.43 -34.02
CA PRO A 46 -4.59 27.72 -34.68
C PRO A 46 -4.80 28.90 -33.74
N ASN A 47 -3.90 29.88 -33.77
CA ASN A 47 -4.09 31.16 -33.06
C ASN A 47 -5.27 31.97 -33.62
N THR A 48 -5.67 31.69 -34.87
CA THR A 48 -6.83 32.30 -35.51
C THR A 48 -8.13 31.99 -34.77
N LEU A 49 -8.20 30.94 -33.93
CA LEU A 49 -9.38 30.64 -33.11
C LEU A 49 -9.79 31.81 -32.20
N GLY A 50 -8.85 32.69 -31.83
CA GLY A 50 -9.16 33.93 -31.10
C GLY A 50 -10.07 34.91 -31.85
N ASN A 51 -10.29 34.74 -33.16
CA ASN A 51 -11.22 35.57 -33.93
C ASN A 51 -12.69 35.20 -33.70
N LEU A 52 -12.97 34.02 -33.10
CA LEU A 52 -14.31 33.56 -32.77
C LEU A 52 -14.80 34.24 -31.49
N ARG A 53 -15.21 35.52 -31.61
CA ARG A 53 -15.51 36.38 -30.45
C ARG A 53 -16.71 35.92 -29.61
N PHE A 54 -17.61 35.11 -30.18
CA PHE A 54 -18.77 34.53 -29.50
C PHE A 54 -18.54 33.10 -28.99
N LEU A 55 -17.31 32.57 -29.11
CA LEU A 55 -17.02 31.20 -28.70
C LEU A 55 -17.24 31.03 -27.20
N GLU A 56 -18.05 30.04 -26.85
CA GLU A 56 -18.40 29.65 -25.48
C GLU A 56 -17.78 28.31 -25.09
N ILE A 57 -17.68 27.38 -26.05
CA ILE A 57 -17.16 26.04 -25.84
C ILE A 57 -16.15 25.73 -26.94
N LEU A 58 -14.92 25.45 -26.53
CA LEU A 58 -13.89 24.87 -27.37
C LEU A 58 -13.55 23.48 -26.83
N ASN A 59 -14.02 22.45 -27.52
CA ASN A 59 -13.86 21.05 -27.14
C ASN A 59 -12.97 20.35 -28.18
N LEU A 60 -11.71 20.11 -27.84
CA LEU A 60 -10.72 19.48 -28.71
C LEU A 60 -10.14 18.12 -28.22
N PRO A 61 -10.73 17.39 -27.26
CA PRO A 61 -10.03 16.25 -26.68
C PRO A 61 -9.85 15.07 -27.65
N SER A 62 -8.98 14.15 -27.26
CA SER A 62 -8.77 12.86 -27.95
C SER A 62 -8.41 13.04 -29.44
N ASN A 63 -7.35 13.81 -29.70
CA ASN A 63 -6.77 14.07 -31.01
C ASN A 63 -5.23 14.06 -30.92
N ASP A 64 -4.53 14.34 -32.02
CA ASP A 64 -3.06 14.45 -32.10
C ASP A 64 -2.59 15.92 -32.21
N LEU A 65 -3.33 16.85 -31.58
CA LEU A 65 -3.02 18.28 -31.65
C LEU A 65 -1.78 18.64 -30.83
N THR A 66 -1.02 19.58 -31.36
CA THR A 66 0.20 20.11 -30.77
C THR A 66 0.09 21.63 -30.61
N THR A 67 1.02 22.21 -29.88
CA THR A 67 1.11 23.66 -29.71
C THR A 67 2.43 24.17 -30.25
N LYS A 68 2.44 25.42 -30.71
CA LYS A 68 3.70 26.11 -30.99
C LYS A 68 4.30 26.50 -29.66
N ILE A 69 5.28 25.71 -29.21
CA ILE A 69 6.00 25.93 -27.96
C ILE A 69 6.78 27.24 -28.08
N SER A 70 6.47 28.19 -27.21
CA SER A 70 7.24 29.42 -27.02
C SER A 70 7.89 29.41 -25.64
N THR A 71 8.80 30.36 -25.39
CA THR A 71 9.34 30.60 -24.04
C THR A 71 8.26 30.88 -23.00
N HIS A 72 7.06 31.30 -23.44
CA HIS A 72 5.93 31.67 -22.59
C HIS A 72 4.80 30.63 -22.60
N GLY A 73 5.03 29.39 -23.08
CA GLY A 73 4.02 28.34 -23.16
C GLY A 73 3.23 28.36 -24.49
N TRP A 74 1.91 28.13 -24.43
CA TRP A 74 1.06 27.95 -25.62
C TRP A 74 0.64 29.27 -26.26
N SER A 75 1.12 29.53 -27.48
CA SER A 75 0.81 30.80 -28.16
C SER A 75 -0.67 31.04 -28.44
N PHE A 76 -1.48 30.00 -28.67
CA PHE A 76 -2.90 30.15 -28.98
C PHE A 76 -3.75 30.64 -27.79
N LEU A 77 -3.30 30.42 -26.55
CA LEU A 77 -4.01 30.90 -25.37
C LEU A 77 -4.06 32.44 -25.31
N TYR A 78 -3.01 33.12 -25.80
CA TYR A 78 -3.04 34.58 -25.90
C TYR A 78 -4.14 35.07 -26.84
N SER A 79 -4.35 34.39 -27.97
CA SER A 79 -5.43 34.73 -28.89
C SER A 79 -6.81 34.40 -28.33
N LEU A 80 -6.97 33.34 -27.54
CA LEU A 80 -8.25 32.98 -26.91
C LEU A 80 -8.72 34.01 -25.88
N ALA A 81 -7.85 34.89 -25.38
CA ALA A 81 -8.25 36.05 -24.57
C ALA A 81 -9.28 36.96 -25.26
N ASN A 82 -9.36 36.92 -26.60
CA ASN A 82 -10.37 37.64 -27.37
C ASN A 82 -11.76 36.99 -27.33
N CYS A 83 -11.85 35.71 -26.95
CA CYS A 83 -13.10 34.96 -26.82
C CYS A 83 -13.73 35.22 -25.45
N ARG A 84 -14.34 36.40 -25.28
CA ARG A 84 -14.84 36.89 -23.98
C ARG A 84 -15.99 36.07 -23.37
N TYR A 85 -16.58 35.16 -24.13
CA TYR A 85 -17.65 34.27 -23.68
C TYR A 85 -17.18 32.84 -23.43
N LEU A 86 -15.87 32.54 -23.56
CA LEU A 86 -15.34 31.19 -23.47
C LEU A 86 -15.48 30.65 -22.04
N ARG A 87 -16.41 29.70 -21.86
CA ARG A 87 -16.73 29.09 -20.57
C ARG A 87 -16.05 27.74 -20.39
N ILE A 88 -15.92 26.97 -21.47
CA ILE A 88 -15.35 25.63 -21.45
C ILE A 88 -14.19 25.57 -22.43
N LEU A 89 -13.02 25.23 -21.91
CA LEU A 89 -11.84 24.91 -22.69
C LEU A 89 -11.39 23.49 -22.31
N ASP A 90 -11.63 22.53 -23.21
CA ASP A 90 -11.15 21.17 -23.06
C ASP A 90 -10.14 20.85 -24.16
N LEU A 91 -8.93 20.52 -23.72
CA LEU A 91 -7.79 20.22 -24.58
C LEU A 91 -7.24 18.81 -24.32
N SER A 92 -7.94 18.00 -23.52
CA SER A 92 -7.44 16.76 -22.93
C SER A 92 -7.01 15.73 -23.99
N PHE A 93 -6.12 14.81 -23.64
CA PHE A 93 -5.67 13.72 -24.50
C PHE A 93 -5.12 14.22 -25.85
N ASN A 94 -4.29 15.26 -25.82
CA ASN A 94 -3.55 15.77 -26.97
C ASN A 94 -2.07 15.95 -26.61
N PRO A 95 -1.10 15.67 -27.48
CA PRO A 95 0.33 15.85 -27.20
C PRO A 95 0.78 17.33 -27.22
N LEU A 96 0.13 18.20 -26.44
CA LEU A 96 0.39 19.65 -26.43
C LEU A 96 1.82 20.00 -26.02
N ASN A 97 2.39 19.23 -25.07
CA ASN A 97 3.70 19.47 -24.46
C ASN A 97 3.83 20.92 -23.91
N GLY A 98 5.06 21.36 -23.64
CA GLY A 98 5.34 22.71 -23.14
C GLY A 98 4.96 22.90 -21.67
N ILE A 99 4.70 24.15 -21.30
CA ILE A 99 4.33 24.59 -19.95
C ILE A 99 2.96 25.28 -19.98
N LEU A 100 2.21 25.20 -18.89
CA LEU A 100 0.96 25.96 -18.75
C LEU A 100 1.30 27.47 -18.65
N PRO A 101 0.85 28.32 -19.58
CA PRO A 101 1.28 29.70 -19.64
C PRO A 101 0.58 30.59 -18.60
N THR A 102 1.25 31.65 -18.15
CA THR A 102 0.67 32.64 -17.22
C THR A 102 -0.49 33.42 -17.83
N SER A 103 -0.55 33.49 -19.17
CA SER A 103 -1.64 34.09 -19.93
C SER A 103 -2.99 33.38 -19.77
N ILE A 104 -3.02 32.23 -19.09
CA ILE A 104 -4.28 31.60 -18.65
C ILE A 104 -5.16 32.55 -17.84
N SER A 105 -4.55 33.48 -17.09
CA SER A 105 -5.26 34.53 -16.35
C SER A 105 -6.07 35.48 -17.24
N ASN A 106 -5.76 35.60 -18.53
CA ASN A 106 -6.53 36.42 -19.45
C ASN A 106 -7.95 35.87 -19.71
N LEU A 107 -8.19 34.60 -19.38
CA LEU A 107 -9.52 33.97 -19.48
C LEU A 107 -10.33 34.08 -18.16
N SER A 108 -9.81 34.79 -17.16
CA SER A 108 -10.40 34.91 -15.81
C SER A 108 -11.85 35.36 -15.78
N THR A 109 -12.26 36.20 -16.72
CA THR A 109 -13.60 36.81 -16.74
C THR A 109 -14.69 35.86 -17.22
N SER A 110 -14.35 34.77 -17.89
CA SER A 110 -15.34 33.91 -18.56
C SER A 110 -15.18 32.42 -18.29
N LEU A 111 -13.95 31.95 -18.07
CA LEU A 111 -13.67 30.52 -17.99
C LEU A 111 -14.24 29.89 -16.73
N GLN A 112 -15.03 28.84 -16.92
CA GLN A 112 -15.67 28.06 -15.86
C GLN A 112 -15.09 26.65 -15.76
N LYS A 113 -14.73 26.04 -16.88
CA LYS A 113 -14.16 24.69 -16.93
C LYS A 113 -12.89 24.71 -17.76
N LEU A 114 -11.79 24.31 -17.13
CA LEU A 114 -10.50 24.09 -17.78
C LEU A 114 -10.11 22.64 -17.61
N LEU A 115 -10.08 21.91 -18.73
CA LEU A 115 -9.66 20.51 -18.77
C LEU A 115 -8.43 20.38 -19.67
N VAL A 116 -7.35 19.89 -19.09
CA VAL A 116 -6.08 19.67 -19.76
C VAL A 116 -5.50 18.33 -19.27
N VAL A 117 -6.27 17.25 -19.41
CA VAL A 117 -5.87 15.92 -18.92
C VAL A 117 -4.94 15.24 -19.92
N ASP A 118 -3.87 14.58 -19.45
CA ASP A 118 -2.96 13.79 -20.31
C ASP A 118 -2.45 14.54 -21.55
N CYS A 119 -1.94 15.76 -21.34
CA CYS A 119 -1.42 16.61 -22.41
C CYS A 119 0.11 16.68 -22.47
N LYS A 120 0.80 15.86 -21.67
CA LYS A 120 2.27 15.83 -21.52
C LYS A 120 2.86 17.19 -21.09
N ILE A 121 2.07 18.04 -20.45
CA ILE A 121 2.49 19.39 -20.03
C ILE A 121 3.47 19.26 -18.85
N ARG A 122 4.45 20.17 -18.79
CA ARG A 122 5.57 20.16 -17.83
C ARG A 122 5.64 21.46 -17.06
N GLY A 123 6.61 21.56 -16.15
CA GLY A 123 6.85 22.77 -15.36
C GLY A 123 5.86 22.92 -14.22
N SER A 124 5.89 24.06 -13.54
CA SER A 124 5.00 24.36 -12.43
C SER A 124 3.64 24.87 -12.88
N ILE A 125 2.63 24.68 -12.03
CA ILE A 125 1.36 25.38 -12.17
C ILE A 125 1.62 26.87 -11.86
N PRO A 126 1.33 27.80 -12.78
CA PRO A 126 1.56 29.23 -12.58
C PRO A 126 0.65 29.81 -11.48
N MET A 127 1.13 30.79 -10.73
CA MET A 127 0.36 31.47 -9.67
C MET A 127 -0.88 32.19 -10.23
N GLU A 128 -0.81 32.60 -11.49
CA GLU A 128 -1.87 33.24 -12.26
C GLU A 128 -3.12 32.36 -12.44
N ILE A 129 -3.03 31.05 -12.20
CA ILE A 129 -4.20 30.17 -12.21
C ILE A 129 -5.26 30.62 -11.18
N GLY A 130 -4.81 31.21 -10.07
CA GLY A 130 -5.69 31.75 -9.02
C GLY A 130 -6.50 32.98 -9.43
N SER A 131 -6.29 33.51 -10.64
CA SER A 131 -7.11 34.59 -11.20
C SER A 131 -8.41 34.11 -11.84
N LEU A 132 -8.59 32.80 -12.06
CA LEU A 132 -9.79 32.23 -12.70
C LEU A 132 -11.01 32.21 -11.77
N SER A 133 -11.45 33.36 -11.27
CA SER A 133 -12.48 33.48 -10.22
C SER A 133 -13.83 32.84 -10.56
N ASN A 134 -14.14 32.64 -11.85
CA ASN A 134 -15.35 31.97 -12.31
C ASN A 134 -15.19 30.44 -12.50
N ALA A 135 -14.00 29.89 -12.24
CA ALA A 135 -13.73 28.47 -12.38
C ALA A 135 -14.57 27.65 -11.40
N ILE A 136 -15.23 26.63 -11.95
CA ILE A 136 -16.02 25.62 -11.26
C ILE A 136 -15.28 24.28 -11.30
N LEU A 137 -14.60 24.00 -12.41
CA LEU A 137 -13.84 22.77 -12.62
C LEU A 137 -12.45 23.09 -13.17
N LEU A 138 -11.43 22.56 -12.50
CA LEU A 138 -10.05 22.60 -12.94
C LEU A 138 -9.48 21.18 -12.92
N ASP A 139 -9.22 20.61 -14.10
CA ASP A 139 -8.58 19.30 -14.25
C ASP A 139 -7.28 19.42 -15.06
N LEU A 140 -6.16 19.19 -14.37
CA LEU A 140 -4.81 19.17 -14.95
C LEU A 140 -4.15 17.79 -14.74
N SER A 141 -4.95 16.75 -14.53
CA SER A 141 -4.48 15.41 -14.16
C SER A 141 -3.70 14.69 -15.27
N SER A 142 -2.96 13.66 -14.89
CA SER A 142 -2.21 12.78 -15.79
C SER A 142 -1.18 13.51 -16.66
N ASN A 143 -0.51 14.51 -16.09
CA ASN A 143 0.50 15.31 -16.78
C ASN A 143 1.90 15.08 -16.18
N LYS A 144 2.84 15.96 -16.50
CA LYS A 144 4.21 15.96 -15.98
C LYS A 144 4.51 17.25 -15.22
N LEU A 145 3.48 17.83 -14.59
CA LEU A 145 3.62 19.04 -13.78
C LEU A 145 4.50 18.77 -12.56
N THR A 146 5.32 19.75 -12.18
CA THR A 146 6.32 19.67 -11.11
C THR A 146 6.19 20.86 -10.16
N GLY A 147 6.90 20.84 -9.04
CA GLY A 147 6.90 21.95 -8.08
C GLY A 147 5.62 21.98 -7.22
N PRO A 148 5.44 23.04 -6.40
CA PRO A 148 4.35 23.10 -5.44
C PRO A 148 3.00 23.42 -6.08
N ILE A 149 1.94 23.04 -5.37
CA ILE A 149 0.58 23.55 -5.62
C ILE A 149 0.59 25.05 -5.24
N PRO A 150 0.26 25.97 -6.17
CA PRO A 150 0.31 27.40 -5.89
C PRO A 150 -0.76 27.79 -4.87
N THR A 151 -0.37 28.58 -3.87
CA THR A 151 -1.27 29.07 -2.80
C THR A 151 -2.43 29.90 -3.34
N THR A 152 -2.25 30.54 -4.49
CA THR A 152 -3.29 31.33 -5.17
C THR A 152 -4.50 30.51 -5.61
N ILE A 153 -4.41 29.18 -5.69
CA ILE A 153 -5.58 28.31 -5.93
C ILE A 153 -6.67 28.55 -4.88
N GLY A 154 -6.30 28.87 -3.63
CA GLY A 154 -7.26 29.19 -2.56
C GLY A 154 -8.19 30.37 -2.83
N ARG A 155 -7.92 31.17 -3.87
CA ARG A 155 -8.74 32.30 -4.31
C ARG A 155 -9.94 31.90 -5.17
N LEU A 156 -9.97 30.66 -5.67
CA LEU A 156 -10.98 30.16 -6.59
C LEU A 156 -12.28 29.76 -5.86
N LYS A 157 -12.98 30.74 -5.28
CA LYS A 157 -14.12 30.51 -4.37
C LYS A 157 -15.32 29.75 -5.00
N ASN A 158 -15.45 29.74 -6.32
CA ASN A 158 -16.49 29.01 -7.05
C ASN A 158 -16.10 27.58 -7.42
N LEU A 159 -14.87 27.16 -7.12
CA LEU A 159 -14.34 25.87 -7.55
C LEU A 159 -15.03 24.73 -6.80
N GLN A 160 -15.57 23.79 -7.55
CA GLN A 160 -16.25 22.60 -7.05
C GLN A 160 -15.41 21.34 -7.28
N LEU A 161 -14.61 21.29 -8.34
CA LEU A 161 -13.74 20.15 -8.63
C LEU A 161 -12.33 20.64 -8.93
N LEU A 162 -11.37 20.12 -8.16
CA LEU A 162 -9.94 20.28 -8.40
C LEU A 162 -9.27 18.92 -8.57
N ASN A 163 -8.80 18.62 -9.77
CA ASN A 163 -8.07 17.40 -10.07
C ASN A 163 -6.67 17.70 -10.60
N LEU A 164 -5.66 17.35 -9.79
CA LEU A 164 -4.24 17.47 -10.11
C LEU A 164 -3.53 16.09 -10.05
N SER A 165 -4.31 15.00 -10.02
CA SER A 165 -3.78 13.65 -9.83
C SER A 165 -2.86 13.19 -10.97
N GLY A 166 -1.96 12.25 -10.71
CA GLY A 166 -1.09 11.68 -11.73
C GLY A 166 -0.09 12.69 -12.32
N ASN A 167 0.59 13.44 -11.45
CA ASN A 167 1.61 14.42 -11.81
C ASN A 167 2.90 14.17 -10.98
N LYS A 168 3.82 15.14 -10.96
CA LYS A 168 5.04 15.13 -10.13
C LYS A 168 5.08 16.35 -9.20
N LEU A 169 3.91 16.76 -8.69
CA LEU A 169 3.81 17.90 -7.77
C LEU A 169 4.48 17.55 -6.44
N GLN A 170 5.14 18.54 -5.84
CA GLN A 170 6.03 18.38 -4.68
C GLN A 170 5.66 19.37 -3.56
N GLY A 171 6.24 19.19 -2.37
CA GLY A 171 5.98 20.02 -1.20
C GLY A 171 4.63 19.71 -0.56
N SER A 172 4.24 20.56 0.39
CA SER A 172 3.02 20.35 1.17
C SER A 172 1.74 20.77 0.45
N ILE A 173 0.63 20.17 0.86
CA ILE A 173 -0.71 20.66 0.52
C ILE A 173 -0.88 22.03 1.18
N PRO A 174 -1.09 23.12 0.42
CA PRO A 174 -1.13 24.47 0.99
C PRO A 174 -2.39 24.69 1.83
N HIS A 175 -2.24 25.38 2.97
CA HIS A 175 -3.36 25.75 3.84
C HIS A 175 -4.41 26.61 3.10
N ASP A 176 -4.00 27.42 2.12
CA ASP A 176 -4.89 28.24 1.30
C ASP A 176 -5.95 27.43 0.54
N LEU A 177 -5.71 26.14 0.30
CA LEU A 177 -6.69 25.25 -0.35
C LEU A 177 -7.99 25.17 0.48
N CYS A 178 -7.92 25.31 1.79
CA CYS A 178 -9.08 25.38 2.67
C CYS A 178 -9.97 26.61 2.40
N GLY A 179 -9.51 27.58 1.62
CA GLY A 179 -10.32 28.69 1.12
C GLY A 179 -11.37 28.28 0.07
N LEU A 180 -11.32 27.06 -0.46
CA LEU A 180 -12.24 26.55 -1.48
C LEU A 180 -13.56 26.05 -0.85
N GLU A 181 -14.35 26.94 -0.26
CA GLU A 181 -15.56 26.58 0.53
C GLU A 181 -16.61 25.77 -0.26
N GLY A 182 -16.68 25.96 -1.58
CA GLY A 182 -17.56 25.22 -2.48
C GLY A 182 -17.01 23.89 -3.01
N LEU A 183 -15.81 23.48 -2.58
CA LEU A 183 -15.14 22.31 -3.14
C LEU A 183 -15.88 21.02 -2.80
N TYR A 184 -16.33 20.33 -3.84
CA TYR A 184 -17.04 19.06 -3.79
C TYR A 184 -16.07 17.87 -3.92
N GLU A 185 -15.07 17.99 -4.79
CA GLU A 185 -14.04 16.97 -5.01
C GLU A 185 -12.64 17.57 -5.05
N LEU A 186 -11.73 16.92 -4.30
CA LEU A 186 -10.30 17.19 -4.32
C LEU A 186 -9.50 15.93 -4.65
N SER A 187 -8.83 15.95 -5.79
CA SER A 187 -8.04 14.83 -6.31
C SER A 187 -6.57 15.23 -6.48
N LEU A 188 -5.71 14.82 -5.55
CA LEU A 188 -4.26 15.08 -5.56
C LEU A 188 -3.41 13.80 -5.60
N GLY A 189 -4.05 12.64 -5.79
CA GLY A 189 -3.39 11.34 -5.75
C GLY A 189 -2.31 11.15 -6.83
N ALA A 190 -1.41 10.19 -6.63
CA ALA A 190 -0.30 9.88 -7.54
C ALA A 190 0.55 11.11 -7.87
N ASN A 191 1.14 11.72 -6.84
CA ASN A 191 2.08 12.83 -6.92
C ASN A 191 3.29 12.57 -5.99
N GLU A 192 4.13 13.59 -5.78
CA GLU A 192 5.26 13.56 -4.85
C GLU A 192 5.04 14.49 -3.65
N LEU A 193 3.77 14.78 -3.29
CA LEU A 193 3.43 15.68 -2.19
C LEU A 193 3.88 15.09 -0.86
N ASP A 194 4.38 15.95 0.03
CA ASP A 194 4.84 15.59 1.37
C ASP A 194 4.19 16.49 2.44
N GLY A 195 4.65 16.40 3.68
CA GLY A 195 4.09 17.16 4.78
C GLY A 195 2.87 16.51 5.44
N PRO A 196 2.38 17.09 6.53
CA PRO A 196 1.13 16.70 7.16
C PRO A 196 -0.09 17.19 6.36
N LEU A 197 -1.24 16.55 6.58
CA LEU A 197 -2.52 17.08 6.12
C LEU A 197 -2.85 18.41 6.82
N PRO A 198 -3.34 19.44 6.11
CA PRO A 198 -3.77 20.70 6.72
C PRO A 198 -4.89 20.48 7.74
N THR A 199 -4.77 21.09 8.92
CA THR A 199 -5.78 20.96 9.99
C THR A 199 -7.12 21.60 9.64
N CYS A 200 -7.12 22.56 8.70
CA CYS A 200 -8.29 23.26 8.17
C CYS A 200 -9.07 22.46 7.12
N LEU A 201 -8.68 21.23 6.77
CA LEU A 201 -9.48 20.42 5.85
C LEU A 201 -10.92 20.23 6.34
N CYS A 202 -11.17 20.34 7.66
CA CYS A 202 -12.50 20.35 8.24
C CYS A 202 -13.39 21.52 7.79
N ASP A 203 -12.81 22.60 7.29
CA ASP A 203 -13.53 23.81 6.86
C ASP A 203 -14.19 23.61 5.48
N LEU A 204 -13.74 22.62 4.72
CA LEU A 204 -14.29 22.22 3.42
C LEU A 204 -15.58 21.41 3.58
N THR A 205 -16.62 22.01 4.16
CA THR A 205 -17.87 21.34 4.51
C THR A 205 -18.68 20.82 3.30
N SER A 206 -18.44 21.38 2.11
CA SER A 206 -19.03 20.91 0.83
C SER A 206 -18.38 19.64 0.28
N LEU A 207 -17.24 19.21 0.83
CA LEU A 207 -16.44 18.11 0.29
C LEU A 207 -17.20 16.79 0.40
N ARG A 208 -17.21 16.02 -0.70
CA ARG A 208 -17.77 14.67 -0.76
C ARG A 208 -16.72 13.62 -1.12
N HIS A 209 -15.73 14.02 -1.92
CA HIS A 209 -14.70 13.12 -2.44
C HIS A 209 -13.32 13.70 -2.18
N LEU A 210 -12.46 12.91 -1.52
CA LEU A 210 -11.10 13.32 -1.20
C LEU A 210 -10.10 12.20 -1.51
N TYR A 211 -9.29 12.41 -2.53
CA TYR A 211 -8.33 11.42 -3.04
C TYR A 211 -6.90 11.95 -2.95
N LEU A 212 -6.13 11.46 -1.98
CA LEU A 212 -4.73 11.84 -1.72
C LEU A 212 -3.77 10.63 -1.84
N PHE A 213 -4.24 9.53 -2.43
CA PHE A 213 -3.50 8.27 -2.52
C PHE A 213 -2.14 8.41 -3.23
N SER A 214 -1.19 7.52 -2.95
CA SER A 214 0.11 7.45 -3.63
C SER A 214 0.88 8.78 -3.61
N ASN A 215 1.16 9.27 -2.40
CA ASN A 215 1.99 10.45 -2.13
C ASN A 215 3.01 10.09 -1.01
N LYS A 216 3.67 11.10 -0.42
CA LYS A 216 4.61 10.98 0.70
C LYS A 216 4.08 11.69 1.96
N LEU A 217 2.76 11.82 2.10
CA LEU A 217 2.12 12.51 3.22
C LEU A 217 2.42 11.77 4.52
N TYR A 218 2.76 12.49 5.59
CA TYR A 218 3.14 11.90 6.87
C TYR A 218 2.39 12.52 8.04
N SER A 219 2.71 12.09 9.26
CA SER A 219 2.03 12.49 10.50
C SER A 219 0.64 11.88 10.63
N GLN A 220 -0.04 12.21 11.73
CA GLN A 220 -1.39 11.77 12.00
C GLN A 220 -2.42 12.54 11.17
N ILE A 221 -3.49 11.84 10.75
CA ILE A 221 -4.68 12.48 10.20
C ILE A 221 -5.25 13.44 11.26
N PRO A 222 -5.38 14.75 10.99
CA PRO A 222 -5.87 15.73 11.95
C PRO A 222 -7.19 15.29 12.59
N LEU A 223 -7.33 15.43 13.91
CA LEU A 223 -8.55 15.02 14.60
C LEU A 223 -9.79 15.78 14.10
N THR A 224 -9.60 17.01 13.62
CA THR A 224 -10.64 17.83 13.00
C THR A 224 -11.20 17.23 11.72
N PHE A 225 -10.44 16.44 10.97
CA PHE A 225 -10.90 15.79 9.73
C PHE A 225 -12.15 14.94 9.94
N TRP A 226 -12.25 14.25 11.08
CA TRP A 226 -13.36 13.37 11.42
C TRP A 226 -14.67 14.12 11.76
N SER A 227 -14.70 15.45 11.58
CA SER A 227 -15.90 16.29 11.68
C SER A 227 -16.61 16.54 10.34
N LEU A 228 -16.02 16.12 9.21
CA LEU A 228 -16.60 16.25 7.87
C LEU A 228 -17.77 15.27 7.65
N LYS A 229 -18.90 15.52 8.30
CA LYS A 229 -20.04 14.58 8.39
C LYS A 229 -20.64 14.16 7.05
N ASP A 230 -20.45 14.94 6.00
CA ASP A 230 -21.04 14.69 4.69
C ASP A 230 -20.07 14.02 3.69
N ILE A 231 -18.83 13.71 4.10
CA ILE A 231 -17.84 13.07 3.22
C ILE A 231 -18.31 11.67 2.81
N LEU A 232 -18.24 11.35 1.52
CA LEU A 232 -18.69 10.07 0.96
C LEU A 232 -17.50 9.14 0.71
N GLU A 233 -16.41 9.66 0.16
CA GLU A 233 -15.26 8.85 -0.25
C GLU A 233 -13.94 9.49 0.18
N VAL A 234 -13.10 8.67 0.79
CA VAL A 234 -11.76 9.05 1.26
C VAL A 234 -10.76 7.98 0.84
N ASP A 235 -9.78 8.37 0.02
CA ASP A 235 -8.63 7.53 -0.29
C ASP A 235 -7.31 8.23 0.09
N PHE A 236 -6.70 7.78 1.19
CA PHE A 236 -5.38 8.21 1.65
C PHE A 236 -4.34 7.11 1.50
N SER A 237 -4.62 6.08 0.71
CA SER A 237 -3.76 4.90 0.63
C SER A 237 -2.38 5.19 0.06
N SER A 238 -1.40 4.34 0.38
CA SER A 238 -0.02 4.47 -0.13
C SER A 238 0.61 5.82 0.22
N ASN A 239 0.67 6.12 1.52
CA ASN A 239 1.32 7.29 2.11
C ASN A 239 2.14 6.85 3.35
N ASN A 240 2.65 7.83 4.11
CA ASN A 240 3.39 7.64 5.36
C ASN A 240 2.59 8.09 6.59
N LEU A 241 1.25 8.10 6.52
CA LEU A 241 0.39 8.55 7.62
C LEU A 241 0.51 7.61 8.82
N SER A 242 0.58 8.17 10.02
CA SER A 242 0.83 7.44 11.26
C SER A 242 -0.19 7.77 12.35
N GLY A 243 0.00 7.25 13.56
CA GLY A 243 -0.93 7.45 14.68
C GLY A 243 -2.11 6.47 14.66
N SER A 244 -3.06 6.69 15.57
CA SER A 244 -4.25 5.86 15.74
C SER A 244 -5.48 6.43 15.02
N LEU A 245 -6.43 5.55 14.71
CA LEU A 245 -7.78 5.95 14.29
C LEU A 245 -8.57 6.41 15.52
N PRO A 246 -9.07 7.66 15.57
CA PRO A 246 -9.81 8.16 16.73
C PRO A 246 -11.24 7.63 16.75
N LEU A 247 -11.90 7.75 17.92
CA LEU A 247 -13.30 7.36 18.07
C LEU A 247 -14.24 8.19 17.16
N ASP A 248 -13.86 9.43 16.85
CA ASP A 248 -14.59 10.35 15.99
C ASP A 248 -14.78 9.87 14.55
N ILE A 249 -14.05 8.83 14.11
CA ILE A 249 -14.33 8.15 12.82
C ILE A 249 -15.80 7.78 12.69
N GLY A 250 -16.47 7.45 13.80
CA GLY A 250 -17.89 7.12 13.83
C GLY A 250 -18.83 8.27 13.48
N ASN A 251 -18.33 9.51 13.33
CA ASN A 251 -19.13 10.68 12.96
C ASN A 251 -19.45 10.74 11.46
N LEU A 252 -18.68 10.04 10.61
CA LEU A 252 -18.78 10.11 9.14
C LEU A 252 -19.94 9.25 8.60
N LYS A 253 -21.17 9.51 9.06
CA LYS A 253 -22.31 8.58 8.92
C LYS A 253 -22.67 8.19 7.49
N VAL A 254 -22.42 9.07 6.53
CA VAL A 254 -22.74 8.87 5.11
C VAL A 254 -21.55 8.32 4.30
N LEU A 255 -20.43 8.00 4.97
CA LEU A 255 -19.22 7.51 4.31
C LEU A 255 -19.49 6.17 3.61
N ILE A 256 -19.21 6.12 2.32
CA ILE A 256 -19.39 4.96 1.44
C ILE A 256 -18.08 4.19 1.28
N SER A 257 -16.96 4.91 1.16
CA SER A 257 -15.65 4.31 0.88
C SER A 257 -14.56 4.92 1.75
N LEU A 258 -13.84 4.07 2.48
CA LEU A 258 -12.66 4.46 3.26
C LEU A 258 -11.47 3.56 2.92
N ASN A 259 -10.48 4.13 2.24
CA ASN A 259 -9.22 3.47 1.93
C ASN A 259 -8.05 4.17 2.62
N LEU A 260 -7.51 3.54 3.66
CA LEU A 260 -6.33 3.99 4.41
C LEU A 260 -5.17 3.00 4.28
N SER A 261 -5.22 2.11 3.29
CA SER A 261 -4.25 1.04 3.14
C SER A 261 -2.84 1.53 2.83
N ARG A 262 -1.82 0.70 3.10
CA ARG A 262 -0.41 1.04 2.83
C ARG A 262 0.01 2.36 3.49
N ASN A 263 -0.18 2.44 4.81
CA ASN A 263 0.25 3.53 5.67
C ASN A 263 0.98 2.97 6.90
N LEU A 264 1.23 3.80 7.90
CA LEU A 264 1.87 3.46 9.17
C LEU A 264 0.90 3.55 10.36
N LEU A 265 -0.42 3.45 10.11
CA LEU A 265 -1.45 3.54 11.15
C LEU A 265 -1.27 2.41 12.17
N SER A 266 -1.39 2.74 13.45
CA SER A 266 -1.12 1.82 14.56
C SER A 266 -2.29 1.78 15.53
N SER A 267 -2.12 1.02 16.63
CA SER A 267 -3.12 0.82 17.67
C SER A 267 -4.35 0.04 17.16
N ASP A 268 -5.38 -0.03 18.01
CA ASP A 268 -6.57 -0.83 17.77
C ASP A 268 -7.51 -0.13 16.79
N ILE A 269 -8.31 -0.92 16.07
CA ILE A 269 -9.43 -0.39 15.28
C ILE A 269 -10.52 0.04 16.27
N PRO A 270 -10.97 1.32 16.28
CA PRO A 270 -11.97 1.78 17.24
C PRO A 270 -13.33 1.13 16.98
N SER A 271 -14.06 0.78 18.04
CA SER A 271 -15.38 0.13 17.91
C SER A 271 -16.43 1.05 17.25
N THR A 272 -16.24 2.37 17.32
CA THR A 272 -17.12 3.37 16.70
C THR A 272 -17.17 3.29 15.18
N ILE A 273 -16.19 2.64 14.53
CA ILE A 273 -16.22 2.35 13.09
C ILE A 273 -17.48 1.58 12.70
N GLY A 274 -18.03 0.75 13.60
CA GLY A 274 -19.28 0.03 13.39
C GLY A 274 -20.53 0.91 13.34
N SER A 275 -20.39 2.24 13.42
CA SER A 275 -21.49 3.19 13.32
C SER A 275 -21.66 3.77 11.91
N LEU A 276 -20.87 3.31 10.94
CA LEU A 276 -20.83 3.75 9.55
C LEU A 276 -21.71 2.85 8.67
N TYR A 277 -23.02 2.84 8.93
CA TYR A 277 -23.95 1.85 8.36
C TYR A 277 -23.99 1.82 6.82
N ASP A 278 -23.68 2.94 6.17
CA ASP A 278 -23.67 3.07 4.70
C ASP A 278 -22.33 2.67 4.06
N LEU A 279 -21.33 2.33 4.87
CA LEU A 279 -19.98 1.99 4.40
C LEU A 279 -19.99 0.71 3.56
N GLN A 280 -19.53 0.82 2.32
CA GLN A 280 -19.46 -0.28 1.35
C GLN A 280 -18.03 -0.81 1.20
N VAL A 281 -17.02 0.05 1.32
CA VAL A 281 -15.61 -0.32 1.17
C VAL A 281 -14.82 0.16 2.39
N LEU A 282 -14.18 -0.79 3.07
CA LEU A 282 -13.22 -0.51 4.13
C LEU A 282 -11.90 -1.24 3.84
N ASN A 283 -10.86 -0.46 3.53
CA ASN A 283 -9.53 -0.99 3.30
C ASN A 283 -8.52 -0.37 4.28
N LEU A 284 -8.11 -1.15 5.26
CA LEU A 284 -7.09 -0.80 6.26
C LEU A 284 -5.83 -1.67 6.12
N SER A 285 -5.70 -2.39 5.00
CA SER A 285 -4.62 -3.35 4.77
C SER A 285 -3.24 -2.69 4.76
N ARG A 286 -2.20 -3.46 5.06
CA ARG A 286 -0.80 -2.99 5.01
C ARG A 286 -0.56 -1.77 5.90
N ASN A 287 -0.93 -1.90 7.18
CA ASN A 287 -0.68 -0.93 8.24
C ASN A 287 0.01 -1.64 9.42
N ARG A 288 0.08 -0.97 10.57
CA ARG A 288 0.61 -1.50 11.84
C ARG A 288 -0.51 -1.66 12.88
N LEU A 289 -1.76 -1.83 12.44
CA LEU A 289 -2.92 -1.96 13.34
C LEU A 289 -2.80 -3.24 14.15
N GLN A 290 -3.22 -3.19 15.42
CA GLN A 290 -3.10 -4.30 16.36
C GLN A 290 -4.43 -4.52 17.11
N GLY A 291 -4.40 -5.40 18.11
CA GLY A 291 -5.57 -5.70 18.91
C GLY A 291 -6.63 -6.50 18.14
N PRO A 292 -7.81 -6.70 18.74
CA PRO A 292 -8.87 -7.51 18.14
C PRO A 292 -9.61 -6.77 17.03
N ILE A 293 -10.12 -7.54 16.06
CA ILE A 293 -11.13 -7.04 15.12
C ILE A 293 -12.41 -6.69 15.90
N PRO A 294 -12.92 -5.45 15.88
CA PRO A 294 -14.10 -5.07 16.66
C PRO A 294 -15.35 -5.82 16.22
N LYS A 295 -16.11 -6.36 17.18
CA LYS A 295 -17.39 -7.02 16.90
C LYS A 295 -18.40 -6.10 16.22
N SER A 296 -18.30 -4.79 16.44
CA SER A 296 -19.14 -3.76 15.85
C SER A 296 -18.99 -3.63 14.33
N LEU A 297 -17.93 -4.16 13.72
CA LEU A 297 -17.85 -4.25 12.25
C LEU A 297 -18.99 -5.08 11.65
N GLY A 298 -19.59 -6.01 12.42
CA GLY A 298 -20.79 -6.73 12.00
C GLY A 298 -22.07 -5.88 11.92
N HIS A 299 -22.01 -4.58 12.26
CA HIS A 299 -23.11 -3.63 12.06
C HIS A 299 -23.06 -2.94 10.69
N LEU A 300 -21.95 -3.06 9.94
CA LEU A 300 -21.76 -2.45 8.63
C LEU A 300 -22.51 -3.23 7.55
N ILE A 301 -23.85 -3.28 7.65
CA ILE A 301 -24.69 -4.16 6.82
C ILE A 301 -24.56 -3.91 5.31
N SER A 302 -24.14 -2.71 4.89
CA SER A 302 -23.92 -2.34 3.48
C SER A 302 -22.52 -2.73 2.96
N LEU A 303 -21.67 -3.31 3.79
CA LEU A 303 -20.25 -3.55 3.48
C LEU A 303 -20.10 -4.63 2.40
N LYS A 304 -19.46 -4.25 1.28
CA LYS A 304 -19.19 -5.10 0.12
C LYS A 304 -17.74 -5.59 0.06
N SER A 305 -16.82 -4.80 0.60
CA SER A 305 -15.38 -5.08 0.58
C SER A 305 -14.73 -4.71 1.91
N LEU A 306 -14.06 -5.69 2.53
CA LEU A 306 -13.30 -5.52 3.77
C LEU A 306 -11.89 -6.10 3.62
N ASP A 307 -10.87 -5.24 3.62
CA ASP A 307 -9.47 -5.65 3.64
C ASP A 307 -8.76 -5.16 4.90
N LEU A 308 -8.38 -6.11 5.75
CA LEU A 308 -7.58 -5.89 6.96
C LEU A 308 -6.24 -6.64 6.88
N SER A 309 -5.88 -7.15 5.70
CA SER A 309 -4.69 -7.99 5.53
C SER A 309 -3.40 -7.24 5.82
N ASN A 310 -2.33 -7.96 6.13
CA ASN A 310 -0.99 -7.39 6.39
C ASN A 310 -1.03 -6.33 7.51
N ASN A 311 -1.49 -6.75 8.68
CA ASN A 311 -1.49 -5.96 9.91
C ASN A 311 -0.98 -6.83 11.08
N ASN A 312 -1.10 -6.32 12.29
CA ASN A 312 -0.74 -7.00 13.53
C ASN A 312 -1.97 -7.39 14.38
N LEU A 313 -3.13 -7.58 13.73
CA LEU A 313 -4.40 -7.88 14.41
C LEU A 313 -4.34 -9.25 15.09
N SER A 314 -4.94 -9.36 16.27
CA SER A 314 -4.92 -10.55 17.13
C SER A 314 -6.32 -10.96 17.57
N GLY A 315 -6.42 -12.07 18.30
CA GLY A 315 -7.70 -12.61 18.77
C GLY A 315 -8.51 -13.26 17.65
N VAL A 316 -9.81 -13.42 17.90
CA VAL A 316 -10.72 -14.17 17.01
C VAL A 316 -11.33 -13.29 15.92
N ILE A 317 -11.66 -13.90 14.78
CA ILE A 317 -12.51 -13.28 13.77
C ILE A 317 -13.94 -13.23 14.33
N PRO A 318 -14.56 -12.05 14.49
CA PRO A 318 -15.88 -11.94 15.12
C PRO A 318 -16.97 -12.65 14.34
N LYS A 319 -17.73 -13.52 15.02
CA LYS A 319 -18.90 -14.19 14.46
C LYS A 319 -19.99 -13.21 13.97
N SER A 320 -20.01 -11.97 14.49
CA SER A 320 -20.92 -10.93 14.02
C SER A 320 -20.73 -10.59 12.53
N LEU A 321 -19.56 -10.86 11.94
CA LEU A 321 -19.31 -10.67 10.51
C LEU A 321 -20.12 -11.63 9.62
N GLU A 322 -20.69 -12.71 10.16
CA GLU A 322 -21.61 -13.59 9.42
C GLU A 322 -22.90 -12.87 8.98
N LYS A 323 -23.22 -11.71 9.58
CA LYS A 323 -24.41 -10.90 9.24
C LYS A 323 -24.26 -10.05 7.98
N LEU A 324 -23.04 -9.93 7.44
CA LEU A 324 -22.73 -9.03 6.32
C LEU A 324 -23.01 -9.72 4.99
N TYR A 325 -24.29 -9.88 4.64
CA TYR A 325 -24.70 -10.68 3.47
C TYR A 325 -24.21 -10.13 2.12
N ASP A 326 -23.97 -8.82 2.03
CA ASP A 326 -23.46 -8.16 0.81
C ASP A 326 -21.92 -8.19 0.69
N LEU A 327 -21.22 -8.78 1.66
CA LEU A 327 -19.75 -8.82 1.71
C LEU A 327 -19.20 -9.82 0.68
N ASN A 328 -18.71 -9.29 -0.43
CA ASN A 328 -18.19 -10.07 -1.56
C ASN A 328 -16.67 -10.25 -1.52
N TYR A 329 -15.95 -9.28 -0.97
CA TYR A 329 -14.51 -9.35 -0.77
C TYR A 329 -14.16 -9.26 0.71
N PHE A 330 -13.39 -10.22 1.20
CA PHE A 330 -12.91 -10.26 2.56
C PHE A 330 -11.47 -10.77 2.60
N ASN A 331 -10.59 -10.05 3.28
CA ASN A 331 -9.20 -10.46 3.44
C ASN A 331 -8.65 -10.03 4.81
N VAL A 332 -8.21 -11.02 5.59
CA VAL A 332 -7.54 -10.87 6.89
C VAL A 332 -6.20 -11.60 6.92
N SER A 333 -5.68 -11.99 5.75
CA SER A 333 -4.40 -12.70 5.64
C SER A 333 -3.24 -11.89 6.22
N PHE A 334 -2.17 -12.58 6.61
CA PHE A 334 -0.97 -11.95 7.20
C PHE A 334 -1.30 -11.09 8.43
N ASN A 335 -1.90 -11.72 9.44
CA ASN A 335 -2.15 -11.15 10.77
C ASN A 335 -1.72 -12.17 11.85
N ARG A 336 -2.10 -11.93 13.11
CA ARG A 336 -1.88 -12.81 14.27
C ARG A 336 -3.22 -13.34 14.82
N LEU A 337 -4.19 -13.58 13.95
CA LEU A 337 -5.53 -14.05 14.34
C LEU A 337 -5.50 -15.52 14.77
N GLU A 338 -6.42 -15.87 15.65
CA GLU A 338 -6.53 -17.20 16.26
C GLU A 338 -7.98 -17.67 16.39
N GLY A 339 -8.17 -18.96 16.66
CA GLY A 339 -9.48 -19.55 16.91
C GLY A 339 -10.22 -19.97 15.64
N GLU A 340 -11.49 -20.30 15.81
CA GLU A 340 -12.33 -20.83 14.74
C GLU A 340 -12.73 -19.73 13.74
N ILE A 341 -12.52 -20.00 12.45
CA ILE A 341 -13.03 -19.14 11.37
C ILE A 341 -14.57 -19.26 11.32
N PRO A 342 -15.33 -18.15 11.32
CA PRO A 342 -16.77 -18.18 11.13
C PRO A 342 -17.19 -18.98 9.89
N SER A 343 -18.34 -19.64 9.96
CA SER A 343 -18.79 -20.60 8.94
C SER A 343 -20.13 -20.24 8.31
N GLY A 344 -20.83 -19.24 8.86
CA GLY A 344 -22.09 -18.73 8.33
C GLY A 344 -21.95 -17.54 7.37
N GLY A 345 -23.06 -17.19 6.73
CA GLY A 345 -23.17 -16.01 5.87
C GLY A 345 -22.13 -15.98 4.74
N PRO A 346 -21.45 -14.84 4.51
CA PRO A 346 -20.51 -14.68 3.39
C PRO A 346 -19.25 -15.56 3.52
N PHE A 347 -18.95 -16.10 4.71
CA PHE A 347 -17.77 -16.96 4.94
C PHE A 347 -17.82 -18.28 4.17
N LEU A 348 -19.00 -18.71 3.71
CA LEU A 348 -19.15 -19.85 2.82
C LEU A 348 -18.48 -19.63 1.45
N ASN A 349 -18.36 -18.37 1.01
CA ASN A 349 -17.84 -18.00 -0.31
C ASN A 349 -16.33 -17.67 -0.29
N PHE A 350 -15.76 -17.26 0.85
CA PHE A 350 -14.35 -16.86 0.93
C PHE A 350 -13.39 -18.03 0.81
N THR A 351 -12.21 -17.82 0.25
CA THR A 351 -11.22 -18.89 0.02
C THR A 351 -10.12 -18.92 1.08
N ALA A 352 -9.29 -19.95 1.09
CA ALA A 352 -8.11 -20.05 1.96
C ALA A 352 -7.19 -18.81 1.87
N LYS A 353 -7.14 -18.13 0.71
CA LYS A 353 -6.34 -16.91 0.51
C LYS A 353 -6.73 -15.78 1.46
N SER A 354 -8.02 -15.65 1.81
CA SER A 354 -8.53 -14.63 2.72
C SER A 354 -7.99 -14.76 4.14
N PHE A 355 -7.50 -15.95 4.54
CA PHE A 355 -7.12 -16.27 5.92
C PHE A 355 -5.64 -16.66 6.07
N MET A 356 -4.92 -16.79 4.96
CA MET A 356 -3.56 -17.34 4.96
C MET A 356 -2.61 -16.58 5.89
N LYS A 357 -1.60 -17.28 6.40
CA LYS A 357 -0.58 -16.70 7.29
C LYS A 357 -1.13 -16.15 8.61
N ASN A 358 -2.23 -16.74 9.10
CA ASN A 358 -2.68 -16.68 10.50
C ASN A 358 -2.58 -18.09 11.11
N TYR A 359 -1.42 -18.43 11.66
CA TYR A 359 -1.08 -19.83 11.98
C TYR A 359 -1.93 -20.47 13.09
N ALA A 360 -2.62 -19.65 13.90
CA ALA A 360 -3.47 -20.11 14.99
C ALA A 360 -4.96 -20.20 14.62
N LEU A 361 -5.33 -19.91 13.36
CA LEU A 361 -6.69 -20.13 12.88
C LEU A 361 -6.97 -21.62 12.66
N CYS A 362 -8.20 -22.03 12.95
CA CYS A 362 -8.71 -23.37 12.72
C CYS A 362 -10.12 -23.32 12.10
N GLY A 363 -10.58 -24.42 11.50
CA GLY A 363 -11.94 -24.46 10.95
C GLY A 363 -12.11 -25.47 9.82
N SER A 364 -12.97 -25.13 8.86
CA SER A 364 -13.29 -25.98 7.70
C SER A 364 -12.04 -26.34 6.89
N PRO A 365 -11.84 -27.63 6.51
CA PRO A 365 -10.72 -28.05 5.68
C PRO A 365 -10.62 -27.31 4.33
N ARG A 366 -11.75 -26.81 3.80
CA ARG A 366 -11.82 -25.96 2.58
C ARG A 366 -10.91 -24.73 2.65
N LEU A 367 -10.71 -24.21 3.86
CA LEU A 367 -9.93 -23.00 4.11
C LEU A 367 -8.43 -23.30 4.32
N GLN A 368 -7.99 -24.56 4.17
CA GLN A 368 -6.60 -24.99 4.33
C GLN A 368 -6.00 -24.63 5.70
N VAL A 369 -6.84 -24.65 6.73
CA VAL A 369 -6.45 -24.47 8.14
C VAL A 369 -6.57 -25.79 8.89
N SER A 370 -5.91 -25.88 10.04
CA SER A 370 -6.05 -27.07 10.91
C SER A 370 -7.50 -27.21 11.40
N PRO A 371 -8.03 -28.42 11.57
CA PRO A 371 -9.31 -28.61 12.26
C PRO A 371 -9.25 -28.05 13.69
N CYS A 372 -10.33 -27.43 14.15
CA CYS A 372 -10.38 -26.96 15.53
C CYS A 372 -10.34 -28.14 16.51
N LYS A 373 -9.44 -28.07 17.50
CA LYS A 373 -9.39 -29.07 18.57
C LYS A 373 -10.65 -28.92 19.41
N ASN A 374 -11.58 -29.85 19.29
CA ASN A 374 -12.68 -29.96 20.25
C ASN A 374 -12.08 -30.02 21.66
N LYS A 375 -12.64 -29.23 22.60
CA LYS A 375 -12.39 -29.44 24.04
C LYS A 375 -12.96 -30.80 24.42
N ILE A 376 -12.25 -31.88 24.09
CA ILE A 376 -12.52 -33.20 24.64
C ILE A 376 -12.21 -33.09 26.13
N HIS A 377 -13.24 -33.06 26.96
CA HIS A 377 -13.13 -33.31 28.39
C HIS A 377 -12.22 -34.52 28.60
N PRO A 378 -11.12 -34.43 29.38
CA PRO A 378 -10.16 -35.51 29.51
C PRO A 378 -10.71 -36.58 30.46
N LYS A 379 -11.75 -37.32 30.05
CA LYS A 379 -12.15 -38.57 30.73
C LYS A 379 -11.25 -39.74 30.37
N LEU A 380 -10.43 -39.65 29.30
CA LEU A 380 -9.54 -40.73 28.87
C LEU A 380 -8.11 -40.72 29.46
N LYS A 381 -7.73 -39.72 30.27
CA LYS A 381 -6.37 -39.68 30.86
C LYS A 381 -6.22 -40.46 32.18
N LYS A 382 -7.32 -40.89 32.83
CA LYS A 382 -7.23 -41.62 34.12
C LYS A 382 -6.80 -43.08 33.95
N THR A 383 -7.20 -43.77 32.88
CA THR A 383 -6.86 -45.19 32.67
C THR A 383 -5.41 -45.42 32.25
N ALA A 384 -4.82 -44.51 31.47
CA ALA A 384 -3.41 -44.61 31.07
C ALA A 384 -2.42 -44.37 32.23
N LEU A 385 -2.77 -43.51 33.19
CA LEU A 385 -1.91 -43.19 34.35
C LEU A 385 -1.89 -44.33 35.39
N HIS A 386 -2.97 -45.10 35.50
CA HIS A 386 -3.01 -46.28 36.38
C HIS A 386 -2.18 -47.45 35.83
N ALA A 387 -2.17 -47.68 34.52
CA ALA A 387 -1.34 -48.72 33.90
C ALA A 387 0.16 -48.47 34.08
N LEU A 388 0.60 -47.20 34.05
CA LEU A 388 2.01 -46.83 34.22
C LEU A 388 2.54 -47.10 35.65
N ARG A 389 1.66 -47.07 36.67
CA ARG A 389 2.05 -47.25 38.08
C ARG A 389 2.42 -48.70 38.45
N TYR A 390 1.96 -49.68 37.67
CA TYR A 390 2.20 -51.11 37.94
C TYR A 390 3.25 -51.75 37.03
N VAL A 391 3.59 -51.12 35.90
CA VAL A 391 4.61 -51.65 34.96
C VAL A 391 6.04 -51.25 35.39
N LEU A 392 6.22 -50.11 36.05
CA LEU A 392 7.54 -49.66 36.51
C LEU A 392 8.20 -50.52 37.63
N PRO A 393 7.46 -51.02 38.65
CA PRO A 393 8.04 -51.87 39.70
C PRO A 393 8.46 -53.26 39.21
N THR A 394 7.80 -53.79 38.18
CA THR A 394 8.09 -55.13 37.63
C THR A 394 9.38 -55.15 36.81
N PHE A 395 9.73 -54.05 36.13
CA PHE A 395 11.02 -53.95 35.44
C PHE A 395 12.21 -53.79 36.38
N ALA A 396 12.06 -53.03 37.48
CA ALA A 396 13.13 -52.85 38.46
C ALA A 396 13.48 -54.16 39.20
N SER A 397 12.47 -54.99 39.50
CA SER A 397 12.67 -56.29 40.17
C SER A 397 13.36 -57.32 39.27
N ILE A 398 13.06 -57.33 37.96
CA ILE A 398 13.75 -58.20 36.99
C ILE A 398 15.23 -57.80 36.84
N ILE A 399 15.54 -56.50 36.82
CA ILE A 399 16.93 -56.02 36.70
C ILE A 399 17.77 -56.42 37.92
N ILE A 400 17.20 -56.39 39.12
CA ILE A 400 17.90 -56.80 40.36
C ILE A 400 18.19 -58.30 40.33
N VAL A 401 17.24 -59.13 39.91
CA VAL A 401 17.42 -60.59 39.81
C VAL A 401 18.51 -60.94 38.78
N VAL A 402 18.51 -60.27 37.63
CA VAL A 402 19.54 -60.47 36.60
C VAL A 402 20.92 -60.02 37.10
N ALA A 403 21.02 -58.91 37.83
CA ALA A 403 22.27 -58.44 38.42
C ALA A 403 22.84 -59.43 39.45
N VAL A 404 22.00 -60.03 40.29
CA VAL A 404 22.42 -61.06 41.26
C VAL A 404 22.92 -62.33 40.55
N ILE A 405 22.27 -62.76 39.46
CA ILE A 405 22.71 -63.91 38.66
C ILE A 405 24.06 -63.63 37.99
N ILE A 406 24.28 -62.41 37.50
CA ILE A 406 25.55 -62.00 36.91
C ILE A 406 26.68 -62.00 37.95
N VAL A 407 26.44 -61.46 39.14
CA VAL A 407 27.43 -61.45 40.24
C VAL A 407 27.76 -62.87 40.70
N TYR A 408 26.76 -63.75 40.80
CA TYR A 408 26.96 -65.15 41.16
C TYR A 408 27.78 -65.92 40.10
N LYS A 409 27.54 -65.65 38.81
CA LYS A 409 28.36 -66.24 37.72
C LYS A 409 29.76 -65.64 37.60
N LYS A 410 29.99 -64.43 38.10
CA LYS A 410 31.31 -63.75 38.07
C LYS A 410 32.21 -64.15 39.25
N GLY A 411 31.68 -64.85 40.26
CA GLY A 411 32.42 -65.35 41.42
C GLY A 411 33.23 -66.63 41.19
N GLN A 412 33.24 -67.21 39.98
CA GLN A 412 33.93 -68.49 39.71
C GLN A 412 34.89 -68.51 38.50
N ARG A 413 35.34 -67.36 37.98
CA ARG A 413 36.44 -67.37 36.99
C ARG A 413 37.36 -66.18 37.14
N GLY A 414 38.64 -66.49 37.34
CA GLY A 414 39.71 -65.55 37.66
C GLY A 414 40.10 -64.59 36.54
N ASN A 415 40.86 -63.58 36.98
CA ASN A 415 41.64 -62.55 36.27
C ASN A 415 41.68 -62.61 34.74
N MET A 416 41.28 -61.49 34.12
CA MET A 416 41.98 -60.90 32.97
C MET A 416 41.58 -59.43 32.81
N ASN A 417 42.59 -58.56 32.76
CA ASN A 417 42.47 -57.14 32.36
C ASN A 417 42.20 -57.06 30.86
N LEU A 418 41.20 -56.28 30.42
CA LEU A 418 41.23 -55.60 29.12
C LEU A 418 40.23 -54.43 29.06
N ALA A 419 40.71 -53.36 28.44
CA ALA A 419 40.13 -52.07 28.05
C ALA A 419 38.60 -51.92 28.03
N MET A 420 38.14 -50.82 28.63
CA MET A 420 36.79 -50.30 28.44
C MET A 420 36.81 -49.23 27.32
N VAL A 421 36.22 -49.59 26.19
CA VAL A 421 35.75 -48.66 25.16
C VAL A 421 34.54 -47.93 25.75
N ASN A 422 34.66 -46.62 25.95
CA ASN A 422 33.54 -45.75 26.26
C ASN A 422 32.99 -45.15 24.98
N ASP A 423 32.11 -45.89 24.29
CA ASP A 423 31.12 -45.32 23.39
C ASP A 423 30.01 -44.68 24.22
N LEU A 424 30.23 -43.45 24.66
CA LEU A 424 29.15 -42.52 24.94
C LEU A 424 29.00 -41.64 23.72
N ILE A 425 27.92 -41.85 22.95
CA ILE A 425 27.44 -40.88 21.97
C ILE A 425 27.18 -39.58 22.74
N PRO A 426 27.98 -38.51 22.55
CA PRO A 426 27.63 -37.21 23.10
C PRO A 426 26.55 -36.65 22.18
N LEU A 427 25.40 -36.31 22.75
CA LEU A 427 24.51 -35.30 22.18
C LEU A 427 25.39 -34.15 21.67
N LYS A 428 25.46 -34.01 20.35
CA LYS A 428 26.37 -33.10 19.66
C LYS A 428 26.05 -31.66 20.08
N LYS A 429 26.70 -31.20 21.16
CA LYS A 429 26.68 -29.78 21.56
C LYS A 429 27.28 -29.01 20.38
N ARG A 430 26.44 -28.30 19.63
CA ARG A 430 26.88 -27.49 18.48
C ARG A 430 27.98 -26.55 18.95
N ARG A 431 29.10 -26.50 18.23
CA ARG A 431 30.24 -25.62 18.52
C ARG A 431 29.77 -24.16 18.42
N ARG A 432 29.85 -23.40 19.51
CA ARG A 432 29.61 -21.95 19.49
C ARG A 432 30.90 -21.26 19.01
N ILE A 433 30.82 -20.47 17.95
CA ILE A 433 31.92 -19.68 17.41
C ILE A 433 31.57 -18.21 17.63
N SER A 434 32.48 -17.44 18.22
CA SER A 434 32.24 -16.02 18.49
C SER A 434 32.47 -15.17 17.24
N TYR A 435 31.85 -13.99 17.18
CA TYR A 435 32.06 -13.04 16.09
C TYR A 435 33.54 -12.68 15.91
N ASN A 436 34.29 -12.50 17.00
CA ASN A 436 35.72 -12.18 16.94
C ASN A 436 36.55 -13.29 16.30
N GLN A 437 36.19 -14.55 16.49
CA GLN A 437 36.85 -15.68 15.82
C GLN A 437 36.59 -15.68 14.31
N LEU A 438 35.37 -15.33 13.89
CA LEU A 438 35.04 -15.19 12.46
C LEU A 438 35.75 -13.99 11.83
N LEU A 439 35.84 -12.87 12.56
CA LEU A 439 36.53 -11.65 12.11
C LEU A 439 38.03 -11.92 11.89
N GLN A 440 38.70 -12.58 12.82
CA GLN A 440 40.11 -12.96 12.66
C GLN A 440 40.30 -13.99 11.55
N GLY A 441 39.47 -15.03 11.52
CA GLY A 441 39.57 -16.11 10.54
C GLY A 441 39.32 -15.68 9.09
N THR A 442 38.62 -14.57 8.87
CA THR A 442 38.35 -14.00 7.54
C THR A 442 39.26 -12.82 7.18
N GLY A 443 40.22 -12.45 8.03
CA GLY A 443 41.06 -11.26 7.83
C GLY A 443 40.23 -9.96 7.81
N GLY A 444 39.25 -9.84 8.71
CA GLY A 444 38.38 -8.67 8.83
C GLY A 444 37.28 -8.59 7.77
N PHE A 445 36.81 -9.73 7.23
CA PHE A 445 35.92 -9.77 6.07
C PHE A 445 36.48 -9.01 4.85
N SER A 446 37.80 -9.09 4.64
CA SER A 446 38.49 -8.46 3.52
C SER A 446 37.99 -8.98 2.16
N GLY A 447 38.00 -8.10 1.14
CA GLY A 447 37.64 -8.46 -0.23
C GLY A 447 38.48 -9.58 -0.83
N ASN A 448 39.72 -9.77 -0.36
CA ASN A 448 40.59 -10.88 -0.81
C ASN A 448 40.06 -12.27 -0.42
N ASN A 449 39.17 -12.32 0.59
CA ASN A 449 38.54 -13.55 1.06
C ASN A 449 37.08 -13.68 0.61
N LEU A 450 36.58 -12.79 -0.25
CA LEU A 450 35.22 -12.84 -0.77
C LEU A 450 35.09 -13.99 -1.79
N LEU A 451 34.23 -14.96 -1.51
CA LEU A 451 33.90 -16.06 -2.41
C LEU A 451 32.76 -15.69 -3.37
N GLY A 452 31.88 -14.77 -2.98
CA GLY A 452 30.81 -14.25 -3.84
C GLY A 452 29.81 -13.38 -3.08
N SER A 453 29.05 -12.56 -3.80
CA SER A 453 27.99 -11.70 -3.27
C SER A 453 26.68 -11.90 -4.03
N GLY A 454 25.56 -11.80 -3.32
CA GLY A 454 24.21 -11.89 -3.88
C GLY A 454 23.27 -10.87 -3.27
N SER A 455 21.98 -10.93 -3.63
CA SER A 455 20.95 -9.96 -3.23
C SER A 455 20.76 -9.83 -1.72
N PHE A 456 21.08 -10.87 -0.94
CA PHE A 456 20.80 -10.92 0.51
C PHE A 456 22.04 -10.99 1.40
N GLY A 457 23.25 -10.96 0.82
CA GLY A 457 24.49 -11.04 1.59
C GLY A 457 25.71 -11.46 0.78
N SER A 458 26.84 -11.61 1.49
CA SER A 458 28.15 -11.96 0.93
C SER A 458 28.71 -13.20 1.62
N VAL A 459 29.43 -14.04 0.88
CA VAL A 459 30.07 -15.26 1.39
C VAL A 459 31.59 -15.07 1.38
N TYR A 460 32.22 -15.31 2.52
CA TYR A 460 33.66 -15.18 2.71
C TYR A 460 34.31 -16.53 3.02
N LYS A 461 35.54 -16.74 2.57
CA LYS A 461 36.42 -17.82 3.02
C LYS A 461 37.04 -17.44 4.36
N GLY A 462 37.05 -18.35 5.32
CA GLY A 462 37.72 -18.16 6.60
C GLY A 462 38.41 -19.42 7.09
N ILE A 463 39.42 -19.26 7.96
CA ILE A 463 40.12 -20.35 8.64
C ILE A 463 39.92 -20.17 10.14
N LEU A 464 39.31 -21.15 10.80
CA LEU A 464 39.08 -21.13 12.25
C LEU A 464 40.39 -21.38 13.01
N SER A 465 40.40 -21.09 14.32
CA SER A 465 41.58 -21.21 15.20
C SER A 465 42.17 -22.63 15.29
N ASP A 466 41.44 -23.66 14.88
CA ASP A 466 41.90 -25.05 14.81
C ASP A 466 42.34 -25.47 13.41
N GLY A 467 42.46 -24.54 12.47
CA GLY A 467 42.86 -24.79 11.08
C GLY A 467 41.72 -25.21 10.16
N THR A 468 40.46 -25.27 10.64
CA THR A 468 39.32 -25.66 9.80
C THR A 468 38.98 -24.55 8.80
N GLU A 469 38.98 -24.88 7.50
CA GLU A 469 38.51 -23.98 6.44
C GLU A 469 36.97 -23.96 6.37
N VAL A 470 36.39 -22.76 6.33
CA VAL A 470 34.94 -22.54 6.37
C VAL A 470 34.51 -21.47 5.37
N ALA A 471 33.27 -21.60 4.87
CA ALA A 471 32.57 -20.53 4.14
C ALA A 471 31.59 -19.84 5.10
N ILE A 472 31.69 -18.51 5.22
CA ILE A 472 30.91 -17.69 6.16
C ILE A 472 30.01 -16.75 5.35
N LYS A 473 28.70 -16.97 5.42
CA LYS A 473 27.71 -16.09 4.79
C LYS A 473 27.30 -14.99 5.77
N VAL A 474 27.53 -13.74 5.39
CA VAL A 474 27.16 -12.53 6.12
C VAL A 474 25.95 -11.90 5.45
N PHE A 475 24.85 -11.76 6.16
CA PHE A 475 23.60 -11.21 5.63
C PHE A 475 23.55 -9.69 5.77
N ASN A 476 22.91 -9.01 4.81
CA ASN A 476 22.67 -7.57 4.90
C ASN A 476 21.42 -7.28 5.74
N LEU A 477 21.62 -7.01 7.03
CA LEU A 477 20.53 -6.84 8.01
C LEU A 477 19.75 -5.51 7.87
N GLN A 478 20.04 -4.67 6.88
CA GLN A 478 19.21 -3.50 6.55
C GLN A 478 18.04 -3.81 5.60
N ILE A 479 17.89 -5.07 5.18
CA ILE A 479 16.83 -5.54 4.30
C ILE A 479 15.95 -6.53 5.08
N ASP A 480 14.69 -6.18 5.35
CA ASP A 480 13.74 -7.01 6.13
C ASP A 480 13.52 -8.42 5.54
N GLU A 481 13.71 -8.59 4.23
CA GLU A 481 13.67 -9.92 3.57
C GLU A 481 14.90 -10.79 3.87
N ALA A 482 16.05 -10.18 4.20
CA ALA A 482 17.26 -10.92 4.54
C ALA A 482 17.14 -11.66 5.88
N PHE A 483 16.39 -11.12 6.85
CA PHE A 483 16.05 -11.80 8.12
C PHE A 483 15.18 -13.03 7.87
N LYS A 484 14.14 -12.92 7.04
CA LYS A 484 13.28 -14.06 6.68
C LYS A 484 14.06 -15.12 5.90
N SER A 485 14.96 -14.71 5.01
CA SER A 485 15.85 -15.61 4.28
C SER A 485 16.84 -16.32 5.21
N PHE A 486 17.34 -15.63 6.25
CA PHE A 486 18.25 -16.21 7.24
C PHE A 486 17.59 -17.34 8.04
N ASP A 487 16.39 -17.12 8.57
CA ASP A 487 15.68 -18.13 9.37
C ASP A 487 15.29 -19.34 8.51
N ILE A 488 14.81 -19.10 7.29
CA ILE A 488 14.44 -20.15 6.33
C ILE A 488 15.68 -20.95 5.90
N GLU A 489 16.80 -20.28 5.56
CA GLU A 489 18.03 -20.98 5.17
C GLU A 489 18.62 -21.79 6.34
N CYS A 490 18.58 -21.26 7.57
CA CYS A 490 19.01 -21.98 8.76
C CYS A 490 18.14 -23.21 9.03
N GLU A 491 16.81 -23.09 8.90
CA GLU A 491 15.87 -24.20 9.09
C GLU A 491 16.07 -25.28 8.02
N VAL A 492 16.10 -24.90 6.73
CA VAL A 492 16.29 -25.82 5.61
C VAL A 492 17.65 -26.53 5.71
N MET A 493 18.73 -25.78 5.91
CA MET A 493 20.08 -26.36 5.97
C MET A 493 20.32 -27.19 7.24
N SER A 494 19.62 -26.91 8.35
CA SER A 494 19.70 -27.73 9.56
C SER A 494 19.06 -29.10 9.42
N ASN A 495 18.14 -29.25 8.45
CA ASN A 495 17.38 -30.47 8.20
C ASN A 495 17.87 -31.25 6.97
N ILE A 496 18.83 -30.72 6.20
CA ILE A 496 19.44 -31.43 5.07
C ILE A 496 20.46 -32.47 5.57
N LEU A 497 20.18 -33.74 5.31
CA LEU A 497 21.09 -34.86 5.50
C LEU A 497 21.52 -35.42 4.14
N HIS A 498 22.54 -34.81 3.52
CA HIS A 498 23.07 -35.27 2.25
C HIS A 498 24.60 -35.27 2.24
N ARG A 499 25.22 -36.36 1.77
CA ARG A 499 26.69 -36.57 1.79
C ARG A 499 27.49 -35.60 0.92
N ASN A 500 26.84 -34.94 -0.05
CA ASN A 500 27.48 -34.02 -1.00
C ASN A 500 27.08 -32.54 -0.79
N LEU A 501 26.39 -32.19 0.30
CA LEU A 501 26.02 -30.81 0.62
C LEU A 501 26.84 -30.29 1.80
N VAL A 502 27.26 -29.02 1.73
CA VAL A 502 28.06 -28.37 2.77
C VAL A 502 27.25 -28.28 4.06
N LYS A 503 27.81 -28.78 5.16
CA LYS A 503 27.12 -28.86 6.46
C LYS A 503 27.25 -27.55 7.23
N VAL A 504 26.14 -27.02 7.75
CA VAL A 504 26.18 -25.86 8.66
C VAL A 504 26.87 -26.25 9.96
N ILE A 505 27.98 -25.56 10.27
CA ILE A 505 28.77 -25.78 11.48
C ILE A 505 28.12 -25.07 12.68
N THR A 506 27.69 -23.82 12.50
CA THR A 506 27.07 -22.98 13.54
C THR A 506 26.39 -21.74 12.93
N CYS A 507 25.63 -21.00 13.74
CA CYS A 507 25.07 -19.69 13.40
C CYS A 507 25.36 -18.70 14.54
N CYS A 508 25.62 -17.43 14.21
CA CYS A 508 25.93 -16.39 15.18
C CYS A 508 25.13 -15.13 14.84
N SER A 509 24.45 -14.53 15.82
CA SER A 509 23.75 -13.25 15.70
C SER A 509 24.26 -12.31 16.79
N THR A 510 24.57 -11.06 16.43
CA THR A 510 25.12 -10.04 17.33
C THR A 510 24.11 -9.43 18.32
N ILE A 511 22.89 -9.97 18.43
CA ILE A 511 21.84 -9.46 19.33
C ILE A 511 21.93 -10.06 20.75
N ASP A 512 22.65 -11.17 20.97
CA ASP A 512 22.78 -11.78 22.30
C ASP A 512 24.12 -11.43 22.97
N PHE A 513 24.14 -10.27 23.61
CA PHE A 513 25.11 -9.93 24.65
C PHE A 513 24.37 -9.38 25.87
N GLN A 514 23.66 -10.27 26.59
CA GLN A 514 23.52 -10.23 28.06
C GLN A 514 22.75 -11.44 28.57
N SER A 515 23.46 -12.53 28.85
CA SER A 515 23.23 -13.32 30.07
C SER A 515 24.55 -13.98 30.44
N HIS A 516 25.09 -13.55 31.57
CA HIS A 516 26.39 -13.94 32.09
C HIS A 516 26.37 -15.39 32.59
N SER A 517 27.54 -16.01 32.54
CA SER A 517 27.91 -17.26 33.21
C SER A 517 27.68 -17.22 34.72
N ALA A 518 26.71 -17.99 35.21
CA ALA A 518 26.69 -18.81 36.43
C ALA A 518 25.32 -19.52 36.51
#